data_AF-I0XA37-F1
#
_entry.id   AF-I0XA37-F1
#
_cell.length_a   1.000
_cell.length_b   1.000
_cell.length_c   1.000
_cell.angle_alpha   90.00
_cell.angle_beta   90.00
_cell.angle_gamma   90.00
#
_symmetry.space_group_name_H-M   'P 1'
#
loop_
_entity.id
_entity.type
_entity.pdbx_description
1 polymer ?
#
loop_
_entity_poly.entity_id
_entity_poly.type
_entity_poly.pdbx_seq_one_letter_code
_entity_poly.pdbx_strand_id
1 'polypeptide(L)'
;MKKIYYLVVAAFFCAFITACHYDGDTIINKVEEQTPTFDVVIETLIPKENVEIVGVGEKVTLYFREGKEDIPYVCMTNESIGAYLNNGYTISDVNADTKQVAITNTARGNTKAIFDLTKHTLAFENYDQFFQKPDSVYMDPAAVANAEDAEGGPSYLRINQERTSYIAGQPVALGWYTQDVGVILSKNSDGTYNLAIPLQMLNDIFLSPSLYHFVYNGVKLYPSAYINPTSDYYTTSIYAGESRSAAMAELCYNELCMNLDFNYGLKAIHGIDKFPDFDSYFVSAGIKKKLMSTDTKTFANALKDVCEFYFGDGHSNYMFNSPYLGTEYRPTGYHKSPIGEKFKENGIKYANARQPVATGDISGYTVSEDGKTAIVRFDEFTNNSNAKTKASKKSLGNELISLLNKYVTYEDEKRTKHKYENIYDTVSFIYAVNEQVQADPNIENIVLDLSNNGGGANHSACFVLAWMLGKCDFDFTNPITGAKWSIGYEADVNMNGTFDEAADTVKDKNLFCLISPCSFSCGNMVPAMLKASDRVTILGVTSSGGSSCVQPSSAADGTIFRMSSKYVMSVNKNGSYYDIDRGVDPHYYINNPENFYNTDTISELVNNINSGTLGVSTSSNP
;
A
#
# COMPACT_ATOMS: atom_id res chain seq x y z
N MET A 1 -13.70 -51.03 -8.94
CA MET A 1 -13.54 -50.59 -10.35
C MET A 1 -14.85 -49.98 -10.80
N LYS A 2 -14.92 -48.66 -10.84
CA LYS A 2 -14.88 -47.84 -12.07
C LYS A 2 -16.18 -47.90 -12.88
N LYS A 3 -16.75 -46.70 -13.05
CA LYS A 3 -17.35 -46.15 -14.29
C LYS A 3 -18.74 -46.68 -14.68
N ILE A 4 -19.68 -45.91 -15.22
CA ILE A 4 -19.77 -44.51 -15.65
C ILE A 4 -21.28 -44.20 -15.71
N TYR A 5 -21.68 -43.04 -15.21
CA TYR A 5 -23.00 -42.43 -15.38
C TYR A 5 -22.79 -41.07 -16.05
N TYR A 6 -23.78 -40.63 -16.83
CA TYR A 6 -23.92 -39.34 -17.53
C TYR A 6 -23.40 -39.25 -18.97
N LEU A 7 -24.13 -39.93 -19.86
CA LEU A 7 -24.66 -39.29 -21.07
C LEU A 7 -26.04 -38.67 -20.73
N VAL A 8 -26.46 -37.67 -21.51
CA VAL A 8 -27.79 -36.98 -21.52
C VAL A 8 -27.87 -35.60 -20.83
N VAL A 9 -26.83 -34.76 -20.94
CA VAL A 9 -27.03 -33.28 -20.98
C VAL A 9 -26.15 -32.65 -22.06
N ALA A 10 -26.11 -33.27 -23.25
CA ALA A 10 -25.16 -32.91 -24.32
C ALA A 10 -25.81 -32.45 -25.64
N ALA A 11 -26.99 -31.82 -25.61
CA ALA A 11 -27.63 -31.36 -26.86
C ALA A 11 -28.29 -29.97 -26.82
N PHE A 12 -28.04 -29.14 -25.80
CA PHE A 12 -28.58 -27.77 -25.75
C PHE A 12 -27.59 -26.67 -25.33
N PHE A 13 -26.28 -26.96 -25.32
CA PHE A 13 -25.22 -25.99 -24.96
C PHE A 13 -24.12 -25.87 -26.03
N CYS A 14 -24.51 -25.84 -27.31
CA CYS A 14 -23.58 -25.72 -28.44
C CYS A 14 -23.86 -24.51 -29.35
N ALA A 15 -24.44 -23.42 -28.83
CA ALA A 15 -24.64 -22.20 -29.62
C ALA A 15 -24.34 -20.86 -28.92
N PHE A 16 -23.69 -20.84 -27.74
CA PHE A 16 -23.26 -19.59 -27.09
C PHE A 16 -21.92 -19.67 -26.33
N ILE A 17 -21.04 -20.59 -26.71
CA ILE A 17 -19.65 -20.62 -26.25
C ILE A 17 -18.75 -20.85 -27.46
N THR A 18 -18.50 -19.77 -28.20
CA THR A 18 -17.32 -19.61 -29.05
C THR A 18 -17.00 -18.13 -29.09
N ALA A 19 -15.71 -17.82 -28.89
CA ALA A 19 -15.07 -16.51 -28.91
C ALA A 19 -15.17 -15.64 -27.64
N CYS A 20 -14.69 -16.18 -26.51
CA CYS A 20 -13.69 -15.47 -25.69
C CYS A 20 -12.50 -16.41 -25.46
N HIS A 21 -11.92 -16.95 -26.54
CA HIS A 21 -10.46 -17.04 -26.57
C HIS A 21 -10.02 -15.59 -26.78
N TYR A 22 -9.68 -14.93 -25.67
CA TYR A 22 -8.98 -13.66 -25.76
C TYR A 22 -7.55 -14.03 -26.17
N ASP A 23 -7.19 -13.72 -27.40
CA ASP A 23 -5.82 -13.87 -27.87
C ASP A 23 -4.93 -13.05 -26.93
N GLY A 24 -3.99 -13.74 -26.25
CA GLY A 24 -2.93 -13.09 -25.47
C GLY A 24 -2.07 -12.14 -26.32
N ASP A 25 -2.23 -12.18 -27.64
CA ASP A 25 -1.60 -11.30 -28.61
C ASP A 25 -2.13 -9.85 -28.54
N THR A 26 -3.31 -9.59 -27.94
CA THR A 26 -3.97 -8.27 -28.11
C THR A 26 -3.34 -7.12 -27.30
N ILE A 27 -2.58 -7.37 -26.23
CA ILE A 27 -1.94 -6.29 -25.43
C ILE A 27 -0.51 -6.00 -25.90
N ILE A 28 0.25 -7.04 -26.29
CA ILE A 28 1.56 -6.84 -26.94
C ILE A 28 1.37 -6.10 -28.27
N ASN A 29 0.30 -6.40 -29.02
CA ASN A 29 0.04 -5.77 -30.32
C ASN A 29 -0.35 -4.29 -30.25
N LYS A 30 -0.78 -3.74 -29.09
CA LYS A 30 -1.03 -2.30 -28.99
C LYS A 30 0.25 -1.46 -28.97
N VAL A 31 1.39 -2.07 -28.63
CA VAL A 31 2.71 -1.44 -28.74
C VAL A 31 3.35 -1.72 -30.11
N GLU A 32 2.91 -2.74 -30.85
CA GLU A 32 3.52 -3.09 -32.15
C GLU A 32 3.11 -2.17 -33.31
N GLU A 33 1.93 -1.54 -33.28
CA GLU A 33 1.54 -0.62 -34.35
C GLU A 33 2.21 0.75 -34.19
N GLN A 34 3.41 0.86 -34.76
CA GLN A 34 4.23 2.08 -34.96
C GLN A 34 5.19 2.52 -33.84
N THR A 35 5.72 1.60 -33.02
CA THR A 35 6.83 2.00 -32.13
C THR A 35 8.09 2.29 -32.97
N PRO A 36 8.63 3.52 -32.94
CA PRO A 36 9.86 3.85 -33.65
C PRO A 36 11.02 2.97 -33.19
N THR A 37 11.88 2.58 -34.14
CA THR A 37 13.12 1.86 -33.85
C THR A 37 14.27 2.82 -33.64
N PHE A 38 15.09 2.56 -32.63
CA PHE A 38 16.25 3.35 -32.23
C PHE A 38 17.54 2.56 -32.39
N ASP A 39 18.63 3.29 -32.59
CA ASP A 39 19.97 2.72 -32.51
C ASP A 39 20.33 2.43 -31.06
N VAL A 40 20.96 1.27 -30.82
CA VAL A 40 21.42 0.90 -29.47
C VAL A 40 22.56 1.83 -29.06
N VAL A 41 22.39 2.53 -27.94
CA VAL A 41 23.41 3.40 -27.39
C VAL A 41 24.46 2.57 -26.65
N ILE A 42 25.72 2.70 -27.09
CA ILE A 42 26.88 2.04 -26.49
C ILE A 42 27.87 3.11 -26.04
N GLU A 43 28.18 3.16 -24.74
CA GLU A 43 29.10 4.14 -24.16
C GLU A 43 30.02 3.51 -23.11
N THR A 44 31.15 4.15 -22.83
CA THR A 44 31.97 3.80 -21.66
C THR A 44 31.59 4.73 -20.52
N LEU A 45 31.11 4.17 -19.42
CA LEU A 45 30.72 4.93 -18.24
C LEU A 45 31.91 5.19 -17.31
N ILE A 46 31.86 6.34 -16.62
CA ILE A 46 32.82 6.76 -15.61
C ILE A 46 32.42 6.13 -14.28
N PRO A 47 33.22 5.21 -13.69
CA PRO A 47 32.90 4.61 -12.41
C PRO A 47 33.21 5.58 -11.26
N LYS A 48 32.29 5.65 -10.31
CA LYS A 48 32.51 6.18 -8.96
C LYS A 48 32.43 5.03 -7.99
N GLU A 49 33.59 4.49 -7.66
CA GLU A 49 33.71 3.36 -6.74
C GLU A 49 33.45 3.79 -5.29
N ASN A 50 33.14 2.80 -4.46
CA ASN A 50 33.06 2.97 -3.00
C ASN A 50 32.01 3.99 -2.52
N VAL A 51 30.90 4.16 -3.25
CA VAL A 51 29.77 4.96 -2.80
C VAL A 51 29.12 4.26 -1.61
N GLU A 52 29.16 4.90 -0.44
CA GLU A 52 28.59 4.38 0.80
C GLU A 52 27.06 4.34 0.72
N ILE A 53 26.46 3.20 1.14
CA ILE A 53 25.04 3.09 1.43
C ILE A 53 24.82 3.38 2.92
N VAL A 54 24.17 4.50 3.21
CA VAL A 54 23.97 4.97 4.58
C VAL A 54 23.06 4.01 5.35
N GLY A 55 23.47 3.68 6.58
CA GLY A 55 22.74 2.78 7.48
C GLY A 55 22.94 1.29 7.23
N VAL A 56 23.49 0.91 6.06
CA VAL A 56 23.78 -0.49 5.70
C VAL A 56 25.26 -0.82 5.91
N GLY A 57 26.17 0.15 5.69
CA GLY A 57 27.62 -0.05 5.82
C GLY A 57 28.26 -0.73 4.61
N GLU A 58 27.46 -1.09 3.61
CA GLU A 58 27.91 -1.58 2.32
C GLU A 58 28.31 -0.44 1.38
N LYS A 59 29.08 -0.78 0.36
CA LYS A 59 29.54 0.15 -0.67
C LYS A 59 29.20 -0.40 -2.05
N VAL A 60 28.82 0.50 -2.95
CA VAL A 60 28.50 0.17 -4.34
C VAL A 60 29.29 1.05 -5.30
N THR A 61 29.40 0.60 -6.54
CA THR A 61 29.89 1.43 -7.65
C THR A 61 28.70 2.01 -8.39
N LEU A 62 28.65 3.34 -8.47
CA LEU A 62 27.74 4.04 -9.38
C LEU A 62 28.51 4.45 -10.62
N TYR A 63 27.81 4.54 -11.74
CA TYR A 63 28.40 4.86 -13.04
C TYR A 63 27.79 6.15 -13.58
N PHE A 64 28.57 6.93 -14.33
CA PHE A 64 28.15 8.24 -14.83
C PHE A 64 28.54 8.41 -16.29
N ARG A 65 27.76 9.19 -17.03
CA ARG A 65 28.08 9.55 -18.41
C ARG A 65 28.84 10.87 -18.44
N GLU A 66 29.79 10.98 -19.36
CA GLU A 66 30.53 12.22 -19.56
C GLU A 66 29.57 13.36 -19.95
N GLY A 67 29.64 14.48 -19.23
CA GLY A 67 28.76 15.64 -19.39
C GLY A 67 27.38 15.50 -18.73
N LYS A 68 27.10 14.39 -18.03
CA LYS A 68 25.85 14.11 -17.31
C LYS A 68 26.13 13.45 -15.95
N GLU A 69 27.11 13.99 -15.23
CA GLU A 69 27.63 13.42 -13.99
C GLU A 69 26.67 13.53 -12.80
N ASP A 70 25.53 14.20 -12.96
CA ASP A 70 24.46 14.24 -11.96
C ASP A 70 23.47 13.08 -12.07
N ILE A 71 23.53 12.27 -13.14
CA ILE A 71 22.67 11.10 -13.36
C ILE A 71 23.44 9.80 -13.04
N PRO A 72 23.16 9.13 -11.92
CA PRO A 72 23.77 7.86 -11.58
C PRO A 72 23.13 6.69 -12.34
N TYR A 73 23.98 5.81 -12.84
CA TYR A 73 23.64 4.52 -13.45
C TYR A 73 24.11 3.36 -12.59
N VAL A 74 23.42 2.23 -12.73
CA VAL A 74 23.83 0.92 -12.21
C VAL A 74 24.03 -0.05 -13.36
N CYS A 75 25.13 -0.80 -13.32
CA CYS A 75 25.36 -1.91 -14.26
C CYS A 75 24.65 -3.17 -13.73
N MET A 76 23.79 -3.74 -14.56
CA MET A 76 23.03 -4.95 -14.28
C MET A 76 23.88 -6.18 -14.61
N THR A 77 24.30 -6.89 -13.58
CA THR A 77 25.04 -8.16 -13.64
C THR A 77 24.29 -9.18 -12.79
N ASN A 78 24.63 -10.47 -12.90
CA ASN A 78 24.05 -11.48 -11.99
C ASN A 78 24.30 -11.14 -10.51
N GLU A 79 25.46 -10.55 -10.18
CA GLU A 79 25.80 -10.13 -8.83
C GLU A 79 24.95 -8.94 -8.37
N SER A 80 24.86 -7.86 -9.17
CA SER A 80 24.07 -6.69 -8.76
C SER A 80 22.58 -6.99 -8.72
N ILE A 81 22.07 -7.81 -9.64
CA ILE A 81 20.68 -8.28 -9.60
C ILE A 81 20.43 -9.13 -8.35
N GLY A 82 21.34 -10.04 -8.02
CA GLY A 82 21.23 -10.85 -6.79
C GLY A 82 21.23 -9.99 -5.52
N ALA A 83 21.99 -8.90 -5.49
CA ALA A 83 21.99 -7.95 -4.38
C ALA A 83 20.68 -7.16 -4.25
N TYR A 84 20.07 -6.76 -5.37
CA TYR A 84 18.86 -5.93 -5.36
C TYR A 84 17.54 -6.72 -5.27
N LEU A 85 17.47 -7.88 -5.92
CA LEU A 85 16.24 -8.70 -6.04
C LEU A 85 16.27 -9.97 -5.19
N ASN A 86 17.35 -10.20 -4.43
CA ASN A 86 17.73 -11.47 -3.81
C ASN A 86 18.14 -12.54 -4.85
N ASN A 87 18.64 -13.67 -4.35
CA ASN A 87 19.02 -14.81 -5.19
C ASN A 87 17.81 -15.37 -5.97
N GLY A 88 18.08 -15.94 -7.14
CA GLY A 88 17.07 -16.58 -8.00
C GLY A 88 16.73 -15.83 -9.28
N TYR A 89 17.45 -14.75 -9.58
CA TYR A 89 17.36 -14.03 -10.85
C TYR A 89 18.66 -14.17 -11.65
N THR A 90 18.53 -14.20 -12.97
CA THR A 90 19.67 -14.22 -13.89
C THR A 90 19.47 -13.20 -15.00
N ILE A 91 20.56 -12.69 -15.57
CA ILE A 91 20.55 -11.84 -16.76
C ILE A 91 21.18 -12.56 -17.95
N SER A 92 20.61 -12.37 -19.14
CA SER A 92 21.16 -12.88 -20.40
C SER A 92 22.51 -12.24 -20.73
N ASP A 93 23.35 -12.95 -21.50
CA ASP A 93 24.62 -12.41 -21.97
C ASP A 93 24.44 -11.11 -22.79
N VAL A 94 25.35 -10.16 -22.57
CA VAL A 94 25.34 -8.84 -23.21
C VAL A 94 26.63 -8.63 -24.01
N ASN A 95 26.50 -8.17 -25.25
CA ASN A 95 27.60 -7.83 -26.16
C ASN A 95 27.20 -6.63 -27.05
N ALA A 96 28.10 -6.21 -27.95
CA ALA A 96 27.90 -5.04 -28.81
C ALA A 96 26.71 -5.16 -29.79
N ASP A 97 26.31 -6.37 -30.15
CA ASP A 97 25.20 -6.65 -31.08
C ASP A 97 23.88 -6.94 -30.34
N THR A 98 23.88 -6.88 -29.00
CA THR A 98 22.71 -7.15 -28.17
C THR A 98 21.63 -6.11 -28.41
N LYS A 99 20.45 -6.58 -28.84
CA LYS A 99 19.24 -5.76 -29.04
C LYS A 99 18.21 -5.95 -27.93
N GLN A 100 18.25 -7.10 -27.27
CA GLN A 100 17.36 -7.44 -26.18
C GLN A 100 18.14 -8.05 -25.03
N VAL A 101 17.80 -7.65 -23.81
CA VAL A 101 18.38 -8.19 -22.58
C VAL A 101 17.24 -8.71 -21.70
N ALA A 102 17.33 -9.97 -21.30
CA ALA A 102 16.32 -10.60 -20.45
C ALA A 102 16.87 -10.79 -19.03
N ILE A 103 16.10 -10.33 -18.04
CA ILE A 103 16.26 -10.73 -16.65
C ILE A 103 15.20 -11.81 -16.37
N THR A 104 15.60 -12.97 -15.88
CA THR A 104 14.73 -14.13 -15.65
C THR A 104 14.65 -14.44 -14.16
N ASN A 105 13.45 -14.54 -13.60
CA ASN A 105 13.23 -15.12 -12.28
C ASN A 105 13.21 -16.65 -12.40
N THR A 106 14.37 -17.26 -12.14
CA THR A 106 14.55 -18.73 -12.16
C THR A 106 13.93 -19.45 -10.97
N ALA A 107 13.60 -18.73 -9.89
CA ALA A 107 12.95 -19.32 -8.73
C ALA A 107 11.45 -19.53 -8.94
N ARG A 108 10.80 -18.79 -9.85
CA ARG A 108 9.35 -18.84 -10.09
C ARG A 108 8.99 -18.82 -11.56
N GLY A 109 8.86 -20.03 -12.12
CA GLY A 109 8.27 -20.25 -13.44
C GLY A 109 9.10 -19.73 -14.62
N ASN A 110 10.33 -19.29 -14.38
CA ASN A 110 11.20 -18.68 -15.40
C ASN A 110 10.55 -17.46 -16.08
N THR A 111 9.79 -16.67 -15.31
CA THR A 111 9.17 -15.43 -15.81
C THR A 111 10.25 -14.38 -16.11
N LYS A 112 10.03 -13.57 -17.15
CA LYS A 112 11.04 -12.61 -17.63
C LYS A 112 10.59 -11.16 -17.61
N ALA A 113 11.58 -10.30 -17.38
CA ALA A 113 11.58 -8.89 -17.74
C ALA A 113 12.54 -8.71 -18.94
N ILE A 114 12.09 -8.10 -20.03
CA ILE A 114 12.81 -7.99 -21.30
C ILE A 114 12.98 -6.52 -21.65
N PHE A 115 14.22 -6.07 -21.67
CA PHE A 115 14.61 -4.78 -22.24
C PHE A 115 14.77 -4.95 -23.74
N ASP A 116 13.99 -4.23 -24.54
CA ASP A 116 14.20 -4.07 -25.97
C ASP A 116 14.88 -2.71 -26.21
N LEU A 117 16.17 -2.76 -26.49
CA LEU A 117 17.02 -1.59 -26.67
C LEU A 117 16.78 -0.89 -28.01
N THR A 118 16.08 -1.54 -28.93
CA THR A 118 15.73 -0.95 -30.23
C THR A 118 14.34 -0.34 -30.22
N LYS A 119 13.43 -0.82 -29.37
CA LYS A 119 12.09 -0.24 -29.20
C LYS A 119 11.97 0.71 -28.01
N HIS A 120 13.01 0.77 -27.17
CA HIS A 120 13.00 1.49 -25.91
C HIS A 120 11.89 1.03 -24.95
N THR A 121 11.71 -0.28 -24.84
CA THR A 121 10.64 -0.86 -24.03
C THR A 121 11.13 -1.86 -23.00
N LEU A 122 10.53 -1.85 -21.81
CA LEU A 122 10.67 -2.89 -20.81
C LEU A 122 9.35 -3.67 -20.72
N ALA A 123 9.39 -4.96 -21.07
CA ALA A 123 8.23 -5.84 -21.03
C ALA A 123 8.35 -6.91 -19.94
N PHE A 124 7.26 -7.21 -19.27
CA PHE A 124 7.15 -8.33 -18.34
C PHE A 124 6.19 -9.37 -18.91
N GLU A 125 6.63 -10.64 -18.97
CA GLU A 125 5.75 -11.75 -19.35
C GLU A 125 4.62 -11.94 -18.32
N ASN A 126 4.95 -11.76 -17.04
CA ASN A 126 3.98 -11.69 -15.94
C ASN A 126 4.63 -10.90 -14.80
N TYR A 127 4.26 -9.63 -14.67
CA TYR A 127 4.88 -8.72 -13.71
C TYR A 127 4.68 -9.17 -12.26
N ASP A 128 3.45 -9.54 -11.88
CA ASP A 128 3.13 -9.88 -10.49
C ASP A 128 3.87 -11.16 -10.06
N GLN A 129 3.96 -12.14 -10.94
CA GLN A 129 4.72 -13.36 -10.70
C GLN A 129 6.23 -13.13 -10.73
N PHE A 130 6.72 -12.20 -11.55
CA PHE A 130 8.16 -11.89 -11.64
C PHE A 130 8.74 -11.46 -10.29
N PHE A 131 7.99 -10.75 -9.46
CA PHE A 131 8.43 -10.30 -8.13
C PHE A 131 7.93 -11.17 -6.96
N GLN A 132 7.17 -12.23 -7.24
CA GLN A 132 6.58 -13.08 -6.22
C GLN A 132 7.65 -13.85 -5.44
N LYS A 133 7.63 -13.73 -4.10
CA LYS A 133 8.50 -14.53 -3.22
C LYS A 133 8.09 -16.00 -3.23
N PRO A 134 9.04 -16.91 -2.92
CA PRO A 134 8.68 -18.30 -2.73
C PRO A 134 7.56 -18.52 -1.72
N ASP A 135 6.53 -19.27 -2.14
CA ASP A 135 5.40 -19.71 -1.33
C ASP A 135 4.60 -18.56 -0.69
N SER A 136 4.66 -17.40 -1.34
CA SER A 136 3.92 -16.18 -0.98
C SER A 136 2.95 -15.80 -2.09
N VAL A 137 2.02 -14.91 -1.78
CA VAL A 137 1.17 -14.22 -2.75
C VAL A 137 1.90 -13.02 -3.37
N TYR A 138 1.27 -12.31 -4.31
CA TYR A 138 1.89 -11.16 -4.98
C TYR A 138 2.26 -10.02 -4.01
N MET A 139 1.45 -9.80 -2.97
CA MET A 139 1.75 -8.88 -1.87
C MET A 139 1.04 -9.35 -0.60
N ASP A 140 1.78 -9.60 0.48
CA ASP A 140 1.25 -9.96 1.80
C ASP A 140 1.17 -8.71 2.71
N PRO A 141 -0.03 -8.16 2.94
CA PRO A 141 -0.20 -6.94 3.74
C PRO A 141 0.15 -7.14 5.23
N ALA A 142 0.20 -8.38 5.71
CA ALA A 142 0.49 -8.72 7.11
C ALA A 142 1.84 -9.43 7.27
N ALA A 143 2.73 -9.36 6.28
CA ALA A 143 4.02 -10.07 6.29
C ALA A 143 4.86 -9.83 7.56
N VAL A 144 4.78 -8.62 8.15
CA VAL A 144 5.51 -8.26 9.38
C VAL A 144 4.99 -9.02 10.61
N ALA A 145 3.72 -9.41 10.62
CA ALA A 145 3.12 -10.19 11.70
C ALA A 145 3.28 -11.70 11.50
N ASN A 146 3.46 -12.16 10.25
CA ASN A 146 3.61 -13.58 9.90
C ASN A 146 5.03 -14.13 10.12
N ALA A 147 6.01 -13.28 10.42
CA ALA A 147 7.34 -13.74 10.78
C ALA A 147 7.31 -14.35 12.19
N GLU A 148 7.82 -15.57 12.36
CA GLU A 148 8.28 -16.05 13.66
C GLU A 148 9.19 -14.95 14.24
N ASP A 149 8.97 -14.55 15.49
CA ASP A 149 9.89 -13.59 16.09
C ASP A 149 11.31 -14.18 16.13
N ALA A 150 12.33 -13.34 16.36
CA ALA A 150 13.73 -13.76 16.36
C ALA A 150 14.05 -14.87 17.40
N GLU A 151 13.11 -15.23 18.27
CA GLU A 151 13.20 -16.24 19.32
C GLU A 151 12.30 -17.47 19.05
N GLY A 152 11.59 -17.53 17.91
CA GLY A 152 10.71 -18.64 17.53
C GLY A 152 9.33 -18.63 18.22
N GLY A 153 8.88 -17.47 18.70
CA GLY A 153 7.56 -17.26 19.30
C GLY A 153 6.42 -17.44 18.28
N PRO A 154 5.23 -17.94 18.71
CA PRO A 154 4.12 -18.16 17.82
C PRO A 154 3.62 -16.82 17.25
N SER A 155 3.41 -16.77 15.94
CA SER A 155 2.73 -15.64 15.30
C SER A 155 1.26 -15.59 15.75
N TYR A 156 0.75 -14.39 16.04
CA TYR A 156 -0.66 -14.16 16.37
C TYR A 156 -1.55 -14.08 15.11
N LEU A 157 -0.97 -14.15 13.92
CA LEU A 157 -1.66 -14.25 12.63
C LEU A 157 -1.11 -15.43 11.82
N ARG A 158 -1.99 -16.15 11.15
CA ARG A 158 -1.58 -17.24 10.27
C ARG A 158 -2.29 -17.13 8.94
N ILE A 159 -1.54 -17.22 7.85
CA ILE A 159 -2.11 -17.35 6.51
C ILE A 159 -2.87 -18.68 6.42
N ASN A 160 -4.15 -18.59 6.08
CA ASN A 160 -4.96 -19.74 5.73
C ASN A 160 -4.83 -19.99 4.21
N GLN A 161 -4.09 -21.05 3.86
CA GLN A 161 -3.81 -21.42 2.47
C GLN A 161 -5.05 -21.86 1.69
N GLU A 162 -6.06 -22.45 2.36
CA GLU A 162 -7.31 -22.87 1.71
C GLU A 162 -8.16 -21.68 1.25
N ARG A 163 -7.94 -20.51 1.86
CA ARG A 163 -8.63 -19.25 1.56
C ARG A 163 -7.83 -18.32 0.67
N THR A 164 -6.59 -18.70 0.36
CA THR A 164 -5.69 -17.90 -0.44
C THR A 164 -5.83 -18.29 -1.91
N SER A 165 -6.02 -17.31 -2.78
CA SER A 165 -6.18 -17.55 -4.22
C SER A 165 -5.59 -16.39 -5.03
N TYR A 166 -5.22 -16.65 -6.27
CA TYR A 166 -4.74 -15.62 -7.17
C TYR A 166 -5.06 -15.94 -8.62
N ILE A 167 -5.24 -14.86 -9.39
CA ILE A 167 -5.45 -14.83 -10.83
C ILE A 167 -4.26 -14.05 -11.39
N ALA A 168 -3.51 -14.71 -12.27
CA ALA A 168 -2.34 -14.12 -12.90
C ALA A 168 -2.70 -12.86 -13.71
N GLY A 169 -1.81 -11.87 -13.64
CA GLY A 169 -1.85 -10.70 -14.49
C GLY A 169 -1.50 -11.03 -15.94
N GLN A 170 -1.86 -10.10 -16.82
CA GLN A 170 -1.46 -10.11 -18.22
C GLN A 170 -0.03 -9.56 -18.39
N PRO A 171 0.65 -9.90 -19.50
CA PRO A 171 1.89 -9.24 -19.88
C PRO A 171 1.69 -7.73 -19.98
N VAL A 172 2.72 -6.97 -19.60
CA VAL A 172 2.73 -5.51 -19.64
C VAL A 172 4.04 -5.02 -20.22
N ALA A 173 3.98 -3.94 -21.00
CA ALA A 173 5.16 -3.29 -21.58
C ALA A 173 5.12 -1.79 -21.31
N LEU A 174 6.28 -1.23 -21.00
CA LEU A 174 6.49 0.19 -20.73
C LEU A 174 7.47 0.74 -21.74
N GLY A 175 7.19 1.91 -22.29
CA GLY A 175 8.20 2.71 -22.99
C GLY A 175 9.02 3.51 -21.98
N TRP A 176 10.35 3.53 -22.12
CA TRP A 176 11.13 4.59 -21.48
C TRP A 176 11.27 5.76 -22.45
N TYR A 177 10.79 6.93 -22.02
CA TYR A 177 10.65 8.11 -22.88
C TYR A 177 11.97 8.86 -23.14
N THR A 178 13.10 8.36 -22.65
CA THR A 178 14.41 9.02 -22.69
C THR A 178 15.34 8.35 -23.71
N GLN A 179 15.58 9.01 -24.84
CA GLN A 179 16.63 8.57 -25.77
C GLN A 179 18.03 8.97 -25.26
N ASP A 180 18.14 10.14 -24.62
CA ASP A 180 19.43 10.71 -24.27
C ASP A 180 19.90 10.37 -22.85
N VAL A 181 19.04 9.86 -21.97
CA VAL A 181 19.37 9.56 -20.55
C VAL A 181 18.75 8.23 -20.07
N GLY A 182 18.32 7.39 -21.02
CA GLY A 182 17.68 6.10 -20.75
C GLY A 182 18.67 4.94 -20.57
N VAL A 183 18.18 3.74 -20.84
CA VAL A 183 18.93 2.47 -20.78
C VAL A 183 20.00 2.41 -21.87
N ILE A 184 21.21 1.95 -21.54
CA ILE A 184 22.32 1.83 -22.49
C ILE A 184 23.08 0.51 -22.32
N LEU A 185 23.96 0.21 -23.29
CA LEU A 185 25.03 -0.78 -23.10
C LEU A 185 26.32 -0.07 -22.67
N SER A 186 26.82 -0.42 -21.48
CA SER A 186 28.09 0.07 -20.98
C SER A 186 29.22 -0.84 -21.45
N LYS A 187 30.19 -0.30 -22.19
CA LYS A 187 31.42 -0.99 -22.59
C LYS A 187 32.49 -0.82 -21.51
N ASN A 188 32.89 -1.92 -20.89
CA ASN A 188 33.93 -1.97 -19.88
C ASN A 188 35.34 -1.87 -20.49
N SER A 189 36.33 -1.56 -19.65
CA SER A 189 37.73 -1.41 -20.07
C SER A 189 38.36 -2.73 -20.57
N ASP A 190 37.85 -3.88 -20.13
CA ASP A 190 38.26 -5.22 -20.56
C ASP A 190 37.59 -5.67 -21.87
N GLY A 191 36.73 -4.83 -22.46
CA GLY A 191 36.00 -5.12 -23.70
C GLY A 191 34.69 -5.88 -23.52
N THR A 192 34.29 -6.19 -22.27
CA THR A 192 32.97 -6.76 -21.96
C THR A 192 31.89 -5.68 -21.95
N TYR A 193 30.62 -6.10 -21.98
CA TYR A 193 29.47 -5.21 -22.00
C TYR A 193 28.50 -5.54 -20.87
N ASN A 194 27.90 -4.51 -20.28
CA ASN A 194 26.83 -4.64 -19.30
C ASN A 194 25.62 -3.83 -19.76
N LEU A 195 24.42 -4.28 -19.40
CA LEU A 195 23.24 -3.41 -19.42
C LEU A 195 23.39 -2.38 -18.30
N ALA A 196 23.29 -1.10 -18.60
CA ALA A 196 23.28 -0.05 -17.59
C ALA A 196 21.94 0.70 -17.61
N ILE A 197 21.33 0.81 -16.43
CA ILE A 197 20.05 1.52 -16.25
C ILE A 197 20.23 2.69 -15.30
N PRO A 198 19.46 3.79 -15.45
CA PRO A 198 19.43 4.84 -14.44
C PRO A 198 19.05 4.28 -13.07
N LEU A 199 19.66 4.79 -12.00
CA LEU A 199 19.32 4.41 -10.62
C LEU A 199 17.83 4.59 -10.34
N GLN A 200 17.22 5.63 -10.91
CA GLN A 200 15.79 5.90 -10.74
C GLN A 200 14.93 4.79 -11.35
N MET A 201 15.29 4.25 -12.52
CA MET A 201 14.59 3.12 -13.12
C MET A 201 14.72 1.85 -12.27
N LEU A 202 15.90 1.62 -11.66
CA LEU A 202 16.07 0.54 -10.67
C LEU A 202 15.06 0.70 -9.52
N ASN A 203 14.95 1.91 -8.97
CA ASN A 203 14.00 2.20 -7.88
C ASN A 203 12.55 1.93 -8.29
N ASP A 204 12.10 2.52 -9.40
CA ASP A 204 10.69 2.55 -9.76
C ASP A 204 10.16 1.20 -10.26
N ILE A 205 11.03 0.38 -10.84
CA ILE A 205 10.64 -0.91 -11.41
C ILE A 205 11.00 -2.09 -10.51
N PHE A 206 12.24 -2.15 -10.01
CA PHE A 206 12.78 -3.35 -9.39
C PHE A 206 12.75 -3.32 -7.85
N LEU A 207 12.89 -2.13 -7.25
CA LEU A 207 12.85 -1.99 -5.79
C LEU A 207 11.46 -1.60 -5.26
N SER A 208 10.65 -0.93 -6.09
CA SER A 208 9.29 -0.52 -5.73
C SER A 208 8.35 -1.63 -5.25
N PRO A 209 8.42 -2.90 -5.73
CA PRO A 209 7.59 -3.99 -5.20
C PRO A 209 7.87 -4.28 -3.72
N SER A 210 9.09 -3.99 -3.26
CA SER A 210 9.48 -4.11 -1.85
C SER A 210 9.26 -2.82 -1.05
N LEU A 211 8.58 -1.83 -1.64
CA LEU A 211 8.33 -0.50 -1.05
C LEU A 211 9.62 0.21 -0.61
N TYR A 212 10.72 -0.07 -1.31
CA TYR A 212 12.05 0.39 -0.97
C TYR A 212 12.66 1.13 -2.16
N HIS A 213 13.45 2.17 -1.91
CA HIS A 213 14.18 2.88 -2.95
C HIS A 213 15.35 3.65 -2.34
N PHE A 214 16.33 3.95 -3.20
CA PHE A 214 17.50 4.73 -2.85
C PHE A 214 17.45 6.11 -3.50
N VAL A 215 18.01 7.12 -2.84
CA VAL A 215 18.26 8.43 -3.45
C VAL A 215 19.73 8.81 -3.28
N TYR A 216 20.25 9.50 -4.29
CA TYR A 216 21.65 9.87 -4.36
C TYR A 216 21.82 11.38 -4.20
N ASN A 217 22.65 11.81 -3.26
CA ASN A 217 22.87 13.24 -3.01
C ASN A 217 24.12 13.83 -3.67
N GLY A 218 24.75 13.07 -4.58
CA GLY A 218 26.02 13.44 -5.22
C GLY A 218 27.26 12.91 -4.49
N VAL A 219 27.11 12.36 -3.28
CA VAL A 219 28.21 11.78 -2.50
C VAL A 219 27.88 10.36 -2.06
N LYS A 220 26.75 10.16 -1.37
CA LYS A 220 26.34 8.87 -0.80
C LYS A 220 24.96 8.45 -1.30
N LEU A 221 24.66 7.16 -1.15
CA LEU A 221 23.37 6.57 -1.43
C LEU A 221 22.58 6.41 -0.13
N TYR A 222 21.33 6.86 -0.12
CA TYR A 222 20.47 6.86 1.06
C TYR A 222 19.24 6.02 0.78
N PRO A 223 18.92 5.02 1.61
CA PRO A 223 17.59 4.46 1.59
C PRO A 223 16.60 5.52 2.05
N SER A 224 15.49 5.68 1.31
CA SER A 224 14.53 6.76 1.56
C SER A 224 13.91 6.74 2.97
N ALA A 225 13.79 5.56 3.58
CA ALA A 225 13.34 5.40 4.95
C ALA A 225 14.23 6.10 6.00
N TYR A 226 15.48 6.41 5.67
CA TYR A 226 16.41 7.13 6.55
C TYR A 226 16.36 8.64 6.39
N ILE A 227 15.62 9.14 5.40
CA ILE A 227 15.61 10.56 5.08
C ILE A 227 14.63 11.30 5.96
N ASN A 228 15.15 12.37 6.56
CA ASN A 228 14.40 13.33 7.34
C ASN A 228 15.08 14.71 7.25
N PRO A 229 14.41 15.80 7.64
CA PRO A 229 14.95 17.16 7.52
C PRO A 229 16.27 17.41 8.28
N THR A 230 16.68 16.51 9.18
CA THR A 230 17.93 16.62 9.94
C THR A 230 19.00 15.60 9.52
N SER A 231 18.69 14.76 8.53
CA SER A 231 19.63 13.76 8.01
C SER A 231 20.79 14.42 7.27
N ASP A 232 21.94 13.74 7.26
CA ASP A 232 23.15 14.14 6.54
C ASP A 232 22.99 14.11 5.01
N TYR A 233 21.87 13.55 4.52
CA TYR A 233 21.41 13.62 3.14
C TYR A 233 21.52 15.04 2.56
N TYR A 234 21.07 16.05 3.31
CA TYR A 234 21.10 17.44 2.86
C TYR A 234 22.45 18.11 3.09
N THR A 235 23.09 17.87 4.24
CA THR A 235 24.29 18.61 4.65
C THR A 235 25.56 18.15 3.95
N THR A 236 25.60 16.91 3.44
CA THR A 236 26.74 16.37 2.70
C THR A 236 26.58 16.50 1.19
N SER A 237 25.44 16.99 0.71
CA SER A 237 25.17 17.06 -0.71
C SER A 237 26.02 18.11 -1.41
N ILE A 238 26.51 17.76 -2.60
CA ILE A 238 27.18 18.70 -3.51
C ILE A 238 26.20 19.47 -4.40
N TYR A 239 24.90 19.17 -4.33
CA TYR A 239 23.86 19.81 -5.14
C TYR A 239 23.11 20.93 -4.40
N ALA A 240 23.41 21.16 -3.12
CA ALA A 240 22.65 22.08 -2.29
C ALA A 240 22.64 23.51 -2.86
N GLY A 241 21.45 24.02 -3.20
CA GLY A 241 21.27 25.36 -3.76
C GLY A 241 21.49 25.46 -5.27
N GLU A 242 21.85 24.35 -5.93
CA GLU A 242 22.08 24.29 -7.37
C GLU A 242 20.76 24.09 -8.15
N SER A 243 20.80 24.48 -9.42
CA SER A 243 19.73 24.13 -10.38
C SER A 243 19.97 22.73 -10.93
N ARG A 244 18.89 22.06 -11.35
CA ARG A 244 19.00 20.77 -12.04
C ARG A 244 19.62 20.98 -13.42
N SER A 245 20.48 20.06 -13.87
CA SER A 245 20.87 20.05 -15.28
C SER A 245 19.66 19.80 -16.18
N ALA A 246 19.76 20.15 -17.47
CA ALA A 246 18.71 19.86 -18.44
C ALA A 246 18.46 18.34 -18.54
N ALA A 247 19.53 17.54 -18.53
CA ALA A 247 19.48 16.08 -18.56
C ALA A 247 18.77 15.50 -17.32
N MET A 248 19.07 16.02 -16.12
CA MET A 248 18.40 15.63 -14.88
C MET A 248 16.91 16.02 -14.89
N ALA A 249 16.57 17.21 -15.38
CA ALA A 249 15.18 17.64 -15.47
C ALA A 249 14.36 16.80 -16.47
N GLU A 250 14.96 16.41 -17.60
CA GLU A 250 14.38 15.48 -18.56
C GLU A 250 14.18 14.09 -17.95
N LEU A 251 15.22 13.53 -17.32
CA LEU A 251 15.14 12.23 -16.66
C LEU A 251 14.06 12.23 -15.57
N CYS A 252 14.05 13.24 -14.69
CA CYS A 252 13.05 13.36 -13.62
C CYS A 252 11.62 13.29 -14.17
N TYR A 253 11.34 14.01 -15.25
CA TYR A 253 10.00 14.05 -15.82
C TYR A 253 9.61 12.72 -16.46
N ASN A 254 10.51 12.14 -17.26
CA ASN A 254 10.23 10.91 -17.99
C ASN A 254 10.12 9.70 -17.07
N GLU A 255 11.00 9.59 -16.06
CA GLU A 255 10.90 8.57 -15.00
C GLU A 255 9.63 8.75 -14.17
N LEU A 256 9.24 10.00 -13.84
CA LEU A 256 7.97 10.25 -13.16
C LEU A 256 6.79 9.73 -13.98
N CYS A 257 6.75 9.99 -15.29
CA CYS A 257 5.68 9.49 -16.15
C CYS A 257 5.67 7.95 -16.19
N MET A 258 6.82 7.32 -16.46
CA MET A 258 6.94 5.86 -16.48
C MET A 258 6.53 5.21 -15.16
N ASN A 259 7.01 5.75 -14.05
CA ASN A 259 6.67 5.29 -12.71
C ASN A 259 5.18 5.37 -12.44
N LEU A 260 4.53 6.50 -12.76
CA LEU A 260 3.09 6.65 -12.59
C LEU A 260 2.29 5.74 -13.54
N ASP A 261 2.73 5.58 -14.80
CA ASP A 261 2.12 4.66 -15.75
C ASP A 261 2.12 3.23 -15.23
N PHE A 262 3.14 2.86 -14.44
CA PHE A 262 3.32 1.50 -13.97
C PHE A 262 2.88 1.23 -12.53
N ASN A 263 2.93 2.23 -11.67
CA ASN A 263 2.75 2.07 -10.24
C ASN A 263 1.52 2.81 -9.69
N TYR A 264 0.93 3.76 -10.40
CA TYR A 264 -0.26 4.45 -9.92
C TYR A 264 -1.52 3.62 -10.18
N GLY A 265 -2.16 3.15 -9.10
CA GLY A 265 -3.27 2.19 -9.19
C GLY A 265 -4.63 2.80 -9.51
N LEU A 266 -4.85 4.08 -9.20
CA LEU A 266 -6.19 4.67 -9.20
C LEU A 266 -6.58 5.35 -10.52
N LYS A 267 -5.85 5.08 -11.61
CA LYS A 267 -6.05 5.74 -12.92
C LYS A 267 -7.51 5.73 -13.37
N ALA A 268 -8.17 4.58 -13.35
CA ALA A 268 -9.56 4.44 -13.81
C ALA A 268 -10.56 5.13 -12.86
N ILE A 269 -10.34 5.00 -11.55
CA ILE A 269 -11.24 5.54 -10.53
C ILE A 269 -11.28 7.08 -10.60
N HIS A 270 -10.14 7.70 -10.91
CA HIS A 270 -10.00 9.15 -11.04
C HIS A 270 -10.09 9.64 -12.50
N GLY A 271 -10.36 8.75 -13.45
CA GLY A 271 -10.56 9.07 -14.87
C GLY A 271 -9.32 9.53 -15.62
N ILE A 272 -8.13 9.18 -15.12
CA ILE A 272 -6.82 9.40 -15.75
C ILE A 272 -6.60 8.37 -16.88
N ASP A 273 -7.23 7.20 -16.81
CA ASP A 273 -7.21 6.17 -17.87
C ASP A 273 -7.82 6.61 -19.21
N LYS A 274 -8.46 7.79 -19.25
CA LYS A 274 -8.90 8.45 -20.48
C LYS A 274 -7.73 8.97 -21.33
N PHE A 275 -6.54 9.06 -20.75
CA PHE A 275 -5.30 9.40 -21.41
C PHE A 275 -4.50 8.11 -21.66
N PRO A 276 -3.76 8.03 -22.77
CA PRO A 276 -2.95 6.84 -23.07
C PRO A 276 -1.83 6.62 -22.04
N ASP A 277 -1.28 7.71 -21.50
CA ASP A 277 -0.16 7.74 -20.57
C ASP A 277 -0.17 9.03 -19.71
N PHE A 278 0.69 9.07 -18.69
CA PHE A 278 0.85 10.25 -17.84
C PHE A 278 1.49 11.45 -18.55
N ASP A 279 2.26 11.25 -19.63
CA ASP A 279 2.76 12.36 -20.44
C ASP A 279 1.60 13.18 -21.02
N SER A 280 0.69 12.48 -21.70
CA SER A 280 -0.52 13.03 -22.30
C SER A 280 -1.43 13.67 -21.25
N TYR A 281 -1.57 13.04 -20.08
CA TYR A 281 -2.29 13.62 -18.95
C TYR A 281 -1.68 14.96 -18.51
N PHE A 282 -0.37 15.02 -18.31
CA PHE A 282 0.31 16.24 -17.87
C PHE A 282 0.38 17.33 -18.93
N VAL A 283 0.40 16.98 -20.21
CA VAL A 283 0.19 17.91 -21.33
C VAL A 283 -1.21 18.52 -21.24
N SER A 284 -2.25 17.68 -21.12
CA SER A 284 -3.64 18.13 -21.04
C SER A 284 -3.91 18.97 -19.79
N ALA A 285 -3.26 18.67 -18.68
CA ALA A 285 -3.31 19.42 -17.44
C ALA A 285 -2.50 20.74 -17.48
N GLY A 286 -1.68 20.96 -18.51
CA GLY A 286 -0.85 22.16 -18.64
C GLY A 286 0.29 22.24 -17.62
N ILE A 287 0.74 21.12 -17.04
CA ILE A 287 1.76 21.07 -15.99
C ILE A 287 3.11 20.52 -16.45
N LYS A 288 3.17 19.86 -17.62
CA LYS A 288 4.41 19.27 -18.19
C LYS A 288 5.62 20.21 -18.13
N LYS A 289 5.49 21.45 -18.61
CA LYS A 289 6.61 22.43 -18.62
C LYS A 289 7.18 22.70 -17.23
N LYS A 290 6.32 22.71 -16.19
CA LYS A 290 6.77 22.93 -14.80
C LYS A 290 7.46 21.70 -14.24
N LEU A 291 6.98 20.50 -14.59
CA LEU A 291 7.63 19.23 -14.20
C LEU A 291 9.01 19.05 -14.88
N MET A 292 9.19 19.59 -16.10
CA MET A 292 10.47 19.61 -16.82
C MET A 292 11.39 20.80 -16.46
N SER A 293 11.05 21.61 -15.46
CA SER A 293 11.79 22.86 -15.15
C SER A 293 13.15 22.58 -14.51
N THR A 294 14.24 23.20 -14.98
CA THR A 294 15.54 23.13 -14.28
C THR A 294 15.54 23.88 -12.94
N ASP A 295 14.63 24.84 -12.76
CA ASP A 295 14.37 25.47 -11.45
C ASP A 295 13.68 24.50 -10.50
N THR A 296 14.39 24.11 -9.45
CA THR A 296 13.97 23.09 -8.48
C THR A 296 12.71 23.48 -7.72
N LYS A 297 12.49 24.78 -7.45
CA LYS A 297 11.27 25.27 -6.78
C LYS A 297 10.03 25.08 -7.65
N THR A 298 10.14 25.38 -8.94
CA THR A 298 9.07 25.20 -9.92
C THR A 298 8.69 23.72 -10.03
N PHE A 299 9.69 22.83 -10.12
CA PHE A 299 9.46 21.39 -10.13
C PHE A 299 8.77 20.91 -8.85
N ALA A 300 9.31 21.24 -7.68
CA ALA A 300 8.78 20.75 -6.40
C ALA A 300 7.33 21.17 -6.16
N ASN A 301 6.96 22.41 -6.51
CA ASN A 301 5.56 22.85 -6.45
C ASN A 301 4.68 22.11 -7.47
N ALA A 302 5.18 21.85 -8.68
CA ALA A 302 4.43 21.09 -9.67
C ALA A 302 4.22 19.63 -9.25
N LEU A 303 5.23 18.97 -8.71
CA LEU A 303 5.10 17.61 -8.20
C LEU A 303 4.15 17.54 -7.00
N LYS A 304 4.20 18.52 -6.09
CA LYS A 304 3.23 18.62 -5.00
C LYS A 304 1.80 18.75 -5.50
N ASP A 305 1.55 19.56 -6.53
CA ASP A 305 0.24 19.65 -7.17
C ASP A 305 -0.18 18.32 -7.79
N VAL A 306 0.74 17.61 -8.46
CA VAL A 306 0.45 16.29 -9.04
C VAL A 306 -0.10 15.37 -7.94
N CYS A 307 0.64 15.23 -6.83
CA CYS A 307 0.26 14.33 -5.75
C CYS A 307 -1.02 14.76 -5.00
N GLU A 308 -1.17 16.05 -4.70
CA GLU A 308 -2.20 16.51 -3.75
C GLU A 308 -3.44 17.12 -4.40
N PHE A 309 -3.35 17.53 -5.66
CA PHE A 309 -4.44 18.15 -6.41
C PHE A 309 -4.87 17.33 -7.62
N TYR A 310 -3.95 16.98 -8.52
CA TYR A 310 -4.31 16.32 -9.79
C TYR A 310 -4.68 14.85 -9.64
N PHE A 311 -4.06 14.13 -8.71
CA PHE A 311 -4.53 12.80 -8.33
C PHE A 311 -5.84 12.92 -7.54
N GLY A 312 -5.91 13.91 -6.66
CA GLY A 312 -7.10 14.14 -5.85
C GLY A 312 -7.43 12.93 -4.98
N ASP A 313 -6.41 12.25 -4.46
CA ASP A 313 -6.49 11.07 -3.59
C ASP A 313 -5.83 11.35 -2.23
N GLY A 314 -6.12 10.53 -1.21
CA GLY A 314 -5.64 10.75 0.16
C GLY A 314 -4.29 10.09 0.51
N HIS A 315 -3.77 9.20 -0.33
CA HIS A 315 -2.52 8.46 -0.10
C HIS A 315 -1.32 9.08 -0.81
N SER A 316 -1.58 9.90 -1.82
CA SER A 316 -0.58 10.61 -2.61
C SER A 316 -0.23 11.97 -1.99
N ASN A 317 1.05 12.23 -1.78
CA ASN A 317 1.53 13.54 -1.30
C ASN A 317 3.05 13.68 -1.44
N TYR A 318 3.47 14.94 -1.40
CA TYR A 318 4.88 15.33 -1.37
C TYR A 318 5.43 15.16 0.06
N MET A 319 6.56 14.47 0.21
CA MET A 319 7.12 14.13 1.52
C MET A 319 8.33 14.99 1.87
N PHE A 320 9.40 14.88 1.06
CA PHE A 320 10.67 15.53 1.36
C PHE A 320 11.31 16.10 0.10
N ASN A 321 12.04 17.19 0.28
CA ASN A 321 12.75 17.87 -0.80
C ASN A 321 13.94 17.07 -1.31
N SER A 322 14.31 17.30 -2.57
CA SER A 322 15.61 16.90 -3.11
C SER A 322 16.77 17.64 -2.44
N PRO A 323 18.00 17.10 -2.54
CA PRO A 323 19.23 17.78 -2.14
C PRO A 323 19.39 19.15 -2.81
N TYR A 324 18.96 19.28 -4.08
CA TYR A 324 18.99 20.54 -4.82
C TYR A 324 18.24 21.67 -4.12
N LEU A 325 17.07 21.35 -3.57
CA LEU A 325 16.18 22.33 -2.92
C LEU A 325 16.54 22.57 -1.45
N GLY A 326 17.18 21.60 -0.79
CA GLY A 326 17.50 21.66 0.63
C GLY A 326 16.24 21.62 1.52
N THR A 327 16.39 21.97 2.80
CA THR A 327 15.30 21.84 3.80
C THR A 327 14.57 23.13 4.11
N GLU A 328 15.10 24.27 3.68
CA GLU A 328 14.56 25.59 4.04
C GLU A 328 13.27 25.93 3.30
N TYR A 329 13.20 25.59 2.00
CA TYR A 329 12.03 25.88 1.19
C TYR A 329 10.94 24.82 1.41
N ARG A 330 9.69 25.26 1.61
CA ARG A 330 8.54 24.37 1.73
C ARG A 330 7.63 24.53 0.52
N PRO A 331 7.55 23.53 -0.38
CA PRO A 331 6.64 23.59 -1.51
C PRO A 331 5.20 23.74 -1.04
N THR A 332 4.48 24.69 -1.64
CA THR A 332 3.07 24.97 -1.33
C THR A 332 2.14 24.37 -2.38
N GLY A 333 2.66 24.02 -3.56
CA GLY A 333 1.84 23.76 -4.74
C GLY A 333 1.33 25.06 -5.35
N TYR A 334 0.71 24.96 -6.53
CA TYR A 334 -0.05 26.04 -7.14
C TYR A 334 -1.55 25.94 -6.84
N HIS A 335 -2.02 24.77 -6.36
CA HIS A 335 -3.42 24.53 -6.03
C HIS A 335 -3.57 23.95 -4.62
N LYS A 336 -4.76 24.09 -4.04
CA LYS A 336 -5.11 23.49 -2.75
C LYS A 336 -5.63 22.08 -2.94
N SER A 337 -5.19 21.15 -2.09
CA SER A 337 -5.72 19.78 -2.09
C SER A 337 -7.22 19.74 -1.74
N PRO A 338 -8.10 19.26 -2.65
CA PRO A 338 -9.52 19.16 -2.36
C PRO A 338 -9.80 18.13 -1.26
N ILE A 339 -9.08 17.01 -1.26
CA ILE A 339 -9.18 15.98 -0.23
C ILE A 339 -8.59 16.45 1.10
N GLY A 340 -7.45 17.16 1.06
CA GLY A 340 -6.85 17.72 2.27
C GLY A 340 -7.77 18.68 3.02
N GLU A 341 -8.48 19.57 2.30
CA GLU A 341 -9.46 20.47 2.92
C GLU A 341 -10.68 19.70 3.46
N LYS A 342 -11.19 18.69 2.73
CA LYS A 342 -12.28 17.82 3.24
C LYS A 342 -11.89 17.07 4.51
N PHE A 343 -10.70 16.48 4.58
CA PHE A 343 -10.22 15.80 5.78
C PHE A 343 -10.11 16.73 6.97
N LYS A 344 -9.61 17.95 6.75
CA LYS A 344 -9.50 18.96 7.79
C LYS A 344 -10.88 19.37 8.32
N GLU A 345 -11.83 19.65 7.44
CA GLU A 345 -13.19 20.04 7.80
C GLU A 345 -13.90 18.93 8.59
N ASN A 346 -13.86 17.69 8.09
CA ASN A 346 -14.47 16.54 8.75
C ASN A 346 -13.77 16.22 10.08
N GLY A 347 -12.43 16.23 10.11
CA GLY A 347 -11.66 16.01 11.32
C GLY A 347 -12.02 16.99 12.43
N ILE A 348 -12.15 18.29 12.13
CA ILE A 348 -12.61 19.30 13.09
C ILE A 348 -14.04 19.02 13.55
N LYS A 349 -14.95 18.71 12.62
CA LYS A 349 -16.37 18.45 12.90
C LYS A 349 -16.55 17.30 13.88
N TYR A 350 -15.95 16.15 13.61
CA TYR A 350 -16.10 14.94 14.43
C TYR A 350 -15.25 15.00 15.72
N ALA A 351 -14.10 15.68 15.72
CA ALA A 351 -13.35 15.95 16.95
C ALA A 351 -14.15 16.83 17.91
N ASN A 352 -14.82 17.87 17.42
CA ASN A 352 -15.66 18.75 18.24
C ASN A 352 -16.87 18.00 18.81
N ALA A 353 -17.54 17.17 18.01
CA ALA A 353 -18.66 16.36 18.47
C ALA A 353 -18.27 15.36 19.57
N ARG A 354 -17.00 14.93 19.58
CA ARG A 354 -16.46 14.03 20.62
C ARG A 354 -16.10 14.76 21.92
N GLN A 355 -15.76 16.05 21.89
CA GLN A 355 -15.29 16.79 23.07
C GLN A 355 -16.28 16.86 24.25
N PRO A 356 -17.59 17.10 24.06
CA PRO A 356 -18.57 17.11 25.16
C PRO A 356 -18.67 15.77 25.91
N VAL A 357 -18.41 14.67 25.21
CA VAL A 357 -18.33 13.33 25.81
C VAL A 357 -16.94 13.12 26.46
N ALA A 358 -15.88 13.70 25.90
CA ALA A 358 -14.50 13.57 26.40
C ALA A 358 -14.25 14.07 27.83
N THR A 359 -15.16 14.90 28.37
CA THR A 359 -15.10 15.31 29.78
C THR A 359 -15.58 14.23 30.76
N GLY A 360 -16.18 13.14 30.27
CA GLY A 360 -16.53 11.93 31.01
C GLY A 360 -16.03 10.69 30.26
N ASP A 361 -14.92 10.12 30.73
CA ASP A 361 -14.35 8.82 30.37
C ASP A 361 -14.61 8.30 28.93
N ILE A 362 -13.82 8.79 27.97
CA ILE A 362 -13.66 8.07 26.69
C ILE A 362 -12.62 6.98 26.92
N SER A 363 -12.99 5.93 27.63
CA SER A 363 -12.27 4.68 27.54
C SER A 363 -12.43 4.17 26.09
N GLY A 364 -11.38 3.53 25.56
CA GLY A 364 -11.49 2.85 24.26
C GLY A 364 -12.53 1.72 24.28
N TYR A 365 -12.98 1.31 25.46
CA TYR A 365 -13.98 0.26 25.68
C TYR A 365 -15.01 0.72 26.70
N THR A 366 -16.28 0.83 26.29
CA THR A 366 -17.41 1.17 27.17
C THR A 366 -18.51 0.13 27.04
N VAL A 367 -19.33 -0.02 28.07
CA VAL A 367 -20.56 -0.83 28.04
C VAL A 367 -21.73 0.08 28.37
N SER A 368 -22.84 -0.06 27.65
CA SER A 368 -24.07 0.70 27.90
C SER A 368 -24.66 0.45 29.29
N GLU A 369 -25.50 1.38 29.76
CA GLU A 369 -26.11 1.27 31.10
C GLU A 369 -26.93 -0.03 31.29
N ASP A 370 -27.51 -0.57 30.22
CA ASP A 370 -28.25 -1.84 30.23
C ASP A 370 -27.35 -3.10 30.23
N GLY A 371 -26.03 -2.93 30.10
CA GLY A 371 -25.04 -4.02 30.09
C GLY A 371 -24.99 -4.82 28.79
N LYS A 372 -25.80 -4.50 27.78
CA LYS A 372 -25.98 -5.35 26.59
C LYS A 372 -25.06 -5.01 25.41
N THR A 373 -24.63 -3.76 25.32
CA THR A 373 -23.87 -3.26 24.17
C THR A 373 -22.49 -2.80 24.61
N ALA A 374 -21.46 -3.44 24.07
CA ALA A 374 -20.08 -2.98 24.21
C ALA A 374 -19.66 -2.14 23.00
N ILE A 375 -19.03 -1.00 23.25
CA ILE A 375 -18.45 -0.12 22.23
C ILE A 375 -16.93 -0.15 22.33
N VAL A 376 -16.29 -0.49 21.22
CA VAL A 376 -14.84 -0.60 21.06
C VAL A 376 -14.37 0.48 20.10
N ARG A 377 -13.58 1.44 20.58
CA ARG A 377 -13.24 2.69 19.88
C ARG A 377 -11.74 2.93 19.86
N PHE A 378 -11.20 3.19 18.67
CA PHE A 378 -9.82 3.64 18.47
C PHE A 378 -9.67 4.38 17.13
N ASP A 379 -8.75 5.35 17.08
CA ASP A 379 -8.63 6.31 15.98
C ASP A 379 -7.50 5.99 14.99
N GLU A 380 -6.74 4.92 15.24
CA GLU A 380 -5.67 4.46 14.37
C GLU A 380 -5.44 2.96 14.59
N PHE A 381 -5.13 2.24 13.51
CA PHE A 381 -4.56 0.90 13.58
C PHE A 381 -3.06 1.04 13.86
N THR A 382 -2.63 0.87 15.10
CA THR A 382 -1.22 1.06 15.47
C THR A 382 -0.43 -0.24 15.29
N ASN A 383 0.87 -0.12 15.10
CA ASN A 383 1.84 -1.21 15.16
C ASN A 383 2.97 -0.74 16.07
N ASN A 384 3.31 -1.47 17.13
CA ASN A 384 4.35 -1.02 18.04
C ASN A 384 5.56 -1.95 18.13
N SER A 385 6.38 -1.94 17.08
CA SER A 385 7.81 -2.29 17.19
C SER A 385 8.70 -1.12 17.63
N ASN A 386 8.17 0.12 17.75
CA ASN A 386 8.96 1.34 18.02
C ASN A 386 8.20 2.39 18.85
N ALA A 387 8.02 2.16 20.16
CA ALA A 387 7.32 3.07 21.05
C ALA A 387 8.14 4.34 21.35
N LYS A 388 8.12 5.33 20.44
CA LYS A 388 8.63 6.69 20.68
C LYS A 388 7.71 7.77 20.10
N THR A 389 6.40 7.74 20.35
CA THR A 389 5.55 8.93 20.10
C THR A 389 4.68 9.27 21.31
N LYS A 390 4.81 10.53 21.74
CA LYS A 390 4.32 11.11 23.01
C LYS A 390 2.83 11.52 22.99
N ALA A 391 2.01 11.04 22.05
CA ALA A 391 0.71 11.67 21.75
C ALA A 391 -0.55 11.01 22.37
N SER A 392 -0.51 9.81 22.96
CA SER A 392 -1.74 9.14 23.45
C SER A 392 -1.91 9.04 24.97
N LYS A 393 -0.99 9.57 25.79
CA LYS A 393 -1.09 9.46 27.26
C LYS A 393 -2.28 10.22 27.90
N LYS A 394 -2.99 11.08 27.16
CA LYS A 394 -4.03 11.94 27.73
C LYS A 394 -5.47 11.46 27.45
N SER A 395 -5.69 10.55 26.48
CA SER A 395 -7.05 10.19 26.04
C SER A 395 -7.51 8.77 26.37
N LEU A 396 -6.69 7.97 27.05
CA LEU A 396 -7.06 6.63 27.55
C LEU A 396 -6.67 6.58 29.03
N GLY A 397 -7.68 6.72 29.89
CA GLY A 397 -7.55 7.09 31.30
C GLY A 397 -6.78 6.10 32.18
N ASN A 398 -6.50 6.55 33.41
CA ASN A 398 -5.85 5.82 34.49
C ASN A 398 -6.55 4.48 34.85
N GLU A 399 -7.75 4.23 34.34
CA GLU A 399 -8.55 3.03 34.58
C GLU A 399 -8.13 1.84 33.70
N LEU A 400 -7.69 2.07 32.45
CA LEU A 400 -7.07 1.03 31.63
C LEU A 400 -5.72 0.62 32.21
N ILE A 401 -4.95 1.58 32.73
CA ILE A 401 -3.71 1.34 33.48
C ILE A 401 -4.00 0.59 34.79
N SER A 402 -5.12 0.86 35.46
CA SER A 402 -5.58 0.13 36.65
C SER A 402 -5.99 -1.32 36.33
N LEU A 403 -6.73 -1.54 35.23
CA LEU A 403 -7.06 -2.88 34.72
C LEU A 403 -5.79 -3.65 34.33
N LEU A 404 -4.90 -3.02 33.57
CA LEU A 404 -3.60 -3.59 33.17
C LEU A 404 -2.71 -3.90 34.39
N ASN A 405 -2.71 -3.04 35.42
CA ASN A 405 -1.97 -3.28 36.67
C ASN A 405 -2.63 -4.36 37.56
N LYS A 406 -3.97 -4.51 37.51
CA LYS A 406 -4.70 -5.56 38.23
C LYS A 406 -4.45 -6.95 37.64
N TYR A 407 -4.17 -7.04 36.34
CA TYR A 407 -3.69 -8.26 35.67
C TYR A 407 -2.15 -8.43 35.70
N VAL A 408 -1.42 -7.51 36.33
CA VAL A 408 0.03 -7.64 36.63
C VAL A 408 0.27 -8.15 38.06
N THR A 409 -0.78 -8.34 38.87
CA THR A 409 -0.67 -8.98 40.20
C THR A 409 -1.43 -10.31 40.27
N TYR A 410 -1.24 -11.17 39.27
CA TYR A 410 -1.60 -12.60 39.35
C TYR A 410 -0.28 -13.39 39.38
N GLU A 411 -0.10 -14.20 40.41
CA GLU A 411 1.19 -14.71 40.88
C GLU A 411 2.13 -15.30 39.81
N ASP A 412 3.41 -15.03 40.03
CA ASP A 412 4.59 -15.05 39.17
C ASP A 412 5.05 -16.42 38.59
N GLU A 413 4.22 -17.46 38.53
CA GLU A 413 4.71 -18.79 38.11
C GLU A 413 4.31 -19.25 36.69
N LYS A 414 3.44 -18.52 35.98
CA LYS A 414 3.12 -18.82 34.56
C LYS A 414 3.55 -17.75 33.55
N ARG A 415 4.07 -16.60 34.01
CA ARG A 415 4.45 -15.47 33.15
C ARG A 415 5.86 -15.50 32.59
N THR A 416 6.69 -16.46 32.94
CA THR A 416 8.03 -16.64 32.34
C THR A 416 8.02 -17.13 30.88
N LYS A 417 6.87 -17.08 30.18
CA LYS A 417 6.76 -17.49 28.76
C LYS A 417 6.11 -16.48 27.80
N HIS A 418 5.65 -15.31 28.26
CA HIS A 418 4.94 -14.35 27.38
C HIS A 418 5.62 -12.98 27.42
N LYS A 419 6.55 -12.79 26.49
CA LYS A 419 7.39 -11.60 26.33
C LYS A 419 6.73 -10.63 25.34
N TYR A 420 5.61 -10.03 25.73
CA TYR A 420 4.88 -9.04 24.92
C TYR A 420 4.87 -7.67 25.62
N GLU A 421 6.05 -7.04 25.68
CA GLU A 421 6.21 -5.70 26.22
C GLU A 421 5.87 -4.64 25.15
N ASN A 422 4.58 -4.36 24.90
CA ASN A 422 4.10 -3.03 24.46
C ASN A 422 2.56 -2.93 24.41
N ILE A 423 1.98 -2.55 25.55
CA ILE A 423 0.55 -2.35 25.88
C ILE A 423 -0.20 -1.21 25.12
N TYR A 424 0.30 -0.73 23.98
CA TYR A 424 -0.28 0.40 23.22
C TYR A 424 -0.58 0.07 21.75
N ASP A 425 -0.51 -1.20 21.39
CA ASP A 425 -0.87 -1.72 20.06
C ASP A 425 -2.36 -2.06 20.00
N THR A 426 -3.03 -1.79 18.88
CA THR A 426 -4.39 -2.22 18.59
C THR A 426 -4.59 -3.72 18.86
N VAL A 427 -3.60 -4.57 18.56
CA VAL A 427 -3.66 -6.01 18.84
C VAL A 427 -3.84 -6.29 20.34
N SER A 428 -3.00 -5.70 21.19
CA SER A 428 -3.09 -5.86 22.65
C SER A 428 -4.39 -5.28 23.22
N PHE A 429 -4.88 -4.18 22.65
CA PHE A 429 -6.16 -3.61 23.04
C PHE A 429 -7.33 -4.56 22.75
N ILE A 430 -7.37 -5.15 21.55
CA ILE A 430 -8.41 -6.11 21.17
C ILE A 430 -8.33 -7.38 22.00
N TYR A 431 -7.14 -7.89 22.31
CA TYR A 431 -6.97 -9.00 23.26
C TYR A 431 -7.65 -8.72 24.60
N ALA A 432 -7.37 -7.57 25.22
CA ALA A 432 -7.96 -7.20 26.52
C ALA A 432 -9.48 -6.96 26.46
N VAL A 433 -9.98 -6.48 25.31
CA VAL A 433 -11.43 -6.35 25.06
C VAL A 433 -12.08 -7.73 24.90
N ASN A 434 -11.43 -8.65 24.18
CA ASN A 434 -11.94 -10.00 23.99
C ASN A 434 -12.09 -10.70 25.35
N GLU A 435 -11.11 -10.62 26.25
CA GLU A 435 -11.24 -11.20 27.60
C GLU A 435 -12.44 -10.66 28.37
N GLN A 436 -12.71 -9.36 28.29
CA GLN A 436 -13.85 -8.73 28.97
C GLN A 436 -15.19 -9.17 28.35
N VAL A 437 -15.29 -9.19 27.02
CA VAL A 437 -16.50 -9.60 26.31
C VAL A 437 -16.81 -11.07 26.54
N GLN A 438 -15.80 -11.93 26.52
CA GLN A 438 -15.98 -13.37 26.76
C GLN A 438 -16.35 -13.68 28.22
N ALA A 439 -15.90 -12.86 29.17
CA ALA A 439 -16.22 -13.01 30.59
C ALA A 439 -17.64 -12.53 30.96
N ASP A 440 -18.26 -11.67 30.15
CA ASP A 440 -19.60 -11.13 30.40
C ASP A 440 -20.65 -11.68 29.41
N PRO A 441 -21.43 -12.69 29.81
CA PRO A 441 -22.45 -13.26 28.93
C PRO A 441 -23.64 -12.32 28.66
N ASN A 442 -23.78 -11.20 29.38
CA ASN A 442 -24.85 -10.23 29.13
C ASN A 442 -24.60 -9.36 27.90
N ILE A 443 -23.35 -9.27 27.44
CA ILE A 443 -23.00 -8.55 26.23
C ILE A 443 -23.54 -9.33 25.03
N GLU A 444 -24.52 -8.73 24.35
CA GLU A 444 -25.21 -9.26 23.17
C GLU A 444 -24.72 -8.57 21.88
N ASN A 445 -24.28 -7.31 21.99
CA ASN A 445 -23.91 -6.46 20.86
C ASN A 445 -22.49 -5.92 20.99
N ILE A 446 -21.75 -5.93 19.87
CA ILE A 446 -20.43 -5.32 19.74
C ILE A 446 -20.50 -4.22 18.67
N VAL A 447 -20.12 -3.00 19.05
CA VAL A 447 -19.99 -1.86 18.14
C VAL A 447 -18.51 -1.49 18.01
N LEU A 448 -17.94 -1.72 16.83
CA LEU A 448 -16.60 -1.25 16.48
C LEU A 448 -16.68 0.19 15.94
N ASP A 449 -16.24 1.17 16.72
CA ASP A 449 -16.24 2.58 16.34
C ASP A 449 -14.93 2.98 15.66
N LEU A 450 -15.00 3.13 14.33
CA LEU A 450 -13.93 3.61 13.46
C LEU A 450 -14.24 5.01 12.91
N SER A 451 -15.17 5.74 13.53
CA SER A 451 -15.67 7.03 13.02
C SER A 451 -14.64 8.14 12.99
N ASN A 452 -13.54 8.03 13.71
CA ASN A 452 -12.38 8.94 13.62
C ASN A 452 -11.10 8.21 13.20
N ASN A 453 -11.21 7.00 12.65
CA ASN A 453 -10.07 6.16 12.34
C ASN A 453 -9.45 6.48 10.97
N GLY A 454 -8.26 7.08 10.97
CA GLY A 454 -7.56 7.47 9.74
C GLY A 454 -6.82 6.33 9.02
N GLY A 455 -6.89 5.10 9.54
CA GLY A 455 -6.17 3.94 9.04
C GLY A 455 -4.98 3.55 9.90
N GLY A 456 -3.94 2.99 9.27
CA GLY A 456 -2.71 2.57 9.96
C GLY A 456 -2.20 1.21 9.51
N ALA A 457 -1.70 0.40 10.45
CA ALA A 457 -1.09 -0.88 10.20
C ALA A 457 -2.09 -1.95 9.71
N ASN A 458 -1.77 -2.58 8.58
CA ASN A 458 -2.60 -3.62 7.96
C ASN A 458 -2.76 -4.85 8.85
N HIS A 459 -1.71 -5.31 9.54
CA HIS A 459 -1.78 -6.52 10.37
C HIS A 459 -2.74 -6.36 11.56
N SER A 460 -2.76 -5.19 12.19
CA SER A 460 -3.72 -4.87 13.25
C SER A 460 -5.15 -4.83 12.73
N ALA A 461 -5.33 -4.35 11.49
CA ALA A 461 -6.61 -4.41 10.81
C ALA A 461 -7.02 -5.86 10.47
N CYS A 462 -6.08 -6.73 10.07
CA CYS A 462 -6.32 -8.16 9.89
C CYS A 462 -6.80 -8.80 11.19
N PHE A 463 -6.13 -8.49 12.29
CA PHE A 463 -6.44 -9.03 13.62
C PHE A 463 -7.84 -8.61 14.08
N VAL A 464 -8.21 -7.34 13.90
CA VAL A 464 -9.57 -6.84 14.20
C VAL A 464 -10.63 -7.53 13.35
N LEU A 465 -10.38 -7.73 12.04
CA LEU A 465 -11.29 -8.46 11.17
C LEU A 465 -11.45 -9.92 11.59
N ALA A 466 -10.34 -10.59 11.92
CA ALA A 466 -10.34 -11.95 12.43
C ALA A 466 -11.12 -12.07 13.75
N TRP A 467 -10.91 -11.13 14.69
CA TRP A 467 -11.68 -11.08 15.92
C TRP A 467 -13.18 -10.87 15.68
N MET A 468 -13.57 -9.98 14.76
CA MET A 468 -14.99 -9.72 14.48
C MET A 468 -15.66 -10.87 13.72
N LEU A 469 -14.98 -11.49 12.75
CA LEU A 469 -15.59 -12.42 11.80
C LEU A 469 -15.17 -13.90 11.99
N GLY A 470 -14.23 -14.18 12.89
CA GLY A 470 -13.53 -15.46 13.02
C GLY A 470 -12.42 -15.66 11.99
N LYS A 471 -12.25 -14.71 11.07
CA LYS A 471 -11.38 -14.79 9.90
C LYS A 471 -11.15 -13.42 9.30
N CYS A 472 -10.10 -13.28 8.51
CA CYS A 472 -9.87 -12.10 7.71
C CYS A 472 -9.57 -12.52 6.27
N ASP A 473 -10.22 -11.89 5.29
CA ASP A 473 -9.92 -12.08 3.87
C ASP A 473 -9.54 -10.72 3.28
N PHE A 474 -8.31 -10.62 2.76
CA PHE A 474 -7.82 -9.44 2.04
C PHE A 474 -7.88 -9.68 0.55
N ASP A 475 -8.63 -8.84 -0.15
CA ASP A 475 -8.74 -8.89 -1.60
C ASP A 475 -7.99 -7.72 -2.23
N PHE A 476 -7.25 -8.01 -3.29
CA PHE A 476 -6.50 -7.01 -4.03
C PHE A 476 -6.66 -7.19 -5.52
N THR A 477 -6.45 -6.09 -6.22
CA THR A 477 -6.28 -6.04 -7.66
C THR A 477 -5.02 -5.26 -8.01
N ASN A 478 -4.37 -5.67 -9.10
CA ASN A 478 -3.39 -4.86 -9.81
C ASN A 478 -4.04 -4.39 -11.11
N PRO A 479 -4.52 -3.14 -11.20
CA PRO A 479 -5.23 -2.64 -12.37
C PRO A 479 -4.33 -2.46 -13.60
N ILE A 480 -3.01 -2.51 -13.42
CA ILE A 480 -2.03 -2.38 -14.52
C ILE A 480 -1.94 -3.68 -15.32
N THR A 481 -1.89 -4.82 -14.62
CA THR A 481 -1.78 -6.15 -15.22
C THR A 481 -3.13 -6.87 -15.28
N GLY A 482 -4.11 -6.43 -14.50
CA GLY A 482 -5.37 -7.13 -14.28
C GLY A 482 -5.27 -8.28 -13.26
N ALA A 483 -4.13 -8.49 -12.61
CA ALA A 483 -3.98 -9.53 -11.59
C ALA A 483 -4.94 -9.29 -10.42
N LYS A 484 -5.38 -10.37 -9.79
CA LYS A 484 -6.25 -10.33 -8.60
C LYS A 484 -5.82 -11.41 -7.63
N TRP A 485 -5.86 -11.13 -6.34
CA TRP A 485 -5.57 -12.15 -5.34
C TRP A 485 -6.33 -11.89 -4.05
N SER A 486 -6.56 -12.98 -3.33
CA SER A 486 -7.21 -13.00 -2.03
C SER A 486 -6.28 -13.71 -1.05
N ILE A 487 -6.15 -13.21 0.17
CA ILE A 487 -5.32 -13.79 1.22
C ILE A 487 -6.18 -13.94 2.46
N GLY A 488 -6.30 -15.17 2.95
CA GLY A 488 -7.03 -15.45 4.18
C GLY A 488 -6.09 -15.48 5.38
N TYR A 489 -6.53 -14.94 6.52
CA TYR A 489 -5.84 -15.03 7.80
C TYR A 489 -6.76 -15.54 8.91
N GLU A 490 -6.13 -16.21 9.86
CA GLU A 490 -6.67 -16.57 11.17
C GLU A 490 -5.85 -15.84 12.24
N ALA A 491 -6.48 -15.53 13.38
CA ALA A 491 -5.82 -14.89 14.51
C ALA A 491 -5.96 -15.73 15.78
N ASP A 492 -4.89 -15.83 16.55
CA ASP A 492 -4.92 -16.29 17.93
C ASP A 492 -5.17 -15.05 18.80
N VAL A 493 -6.45 -14.73 19.02
CA VAL A 493 -6.83 -13.48 19.67
C VAL A 493 -6.59 -13.54 21.17
N ASN A 494 -6.76 -14.71 21.80
CA ASN A 494 -6.54 -14.91 23.23
C ASN A 494 -5.07 -15.22 23.59
N MET A 495 -4.18 -15.32 22.59
CA MET A 495 -2.73 -15.48 22.74
C MET A 495 -2.31 -16.77 23.46
N ASN A 496 -3.07 -17.87 23.31
CA ASN A 496 -2.78 -19.15 23.96
C ASN A 496 -1.92 -20.10 23.11
N GLY A 497 -1.52 -19.68 21.91
CA GLY A 497 -0.76 -20.44 20.92
C GLY A 497 -1.62 -21.37 20.06
N THR A 498 -2.94 -21.27 20.13
CA THR A 498 -3.89 -22.06 19.34
C THR A 498 -4.89 -21.15 18.66
N PHE A 499 -5.20 -21.45 17.40
CA PHE A 499 -6.19 -20.70 16.62
C PHE A 499 -7.55 -21.38 16.80
N ASP A 500 -8.28 -20.99 17.85
CA ASP A 500 -9.59 -21.53 18.24
C ASP A 500 -10.70 -20.52 17.96
N GLU A 501 -11.47 -20.76 16.90
CA GLU A 501 -12.57 -19.91 16.48
C GLU A 501 -13.69 -19.74 17.53
N ALA A 502 -13.76 -20.53 18.60
CA ALA A 502 -14.72 -20.29 19.68
C ALA A 502 -14.24 -19.24 20.68
N ALA A 503 -12.92 -19.17 20.92
CA ALA A 503 -12.31 -18.27 21.91
C ALA A 503 -11.69 -17.02 21.28
N ASP A 504 -11.41 -17.05 19.97
CA ASP A 504 -10.67 -16.01 19.26
C ASP A 504 -11.56 -15.03 18.48
N THR A 505 -12.88 -15.08 18.68
CA THR A 505 -13.79 -14.18 17.98
C THR A 505 -15.07 -13.91 18.75
N VAL A 506 -15.71 -12.79 18.41
CA VAL A 506 -17.03 -12.38 18.88
C VAL A 506 -18.11 -12.59 17.81
N LYS A 507 -17.85 -13.43 16.80
CA LYS A 507 -18.77 -13.67 15.67
C LYS A 507 -20.14 -14.23 16.06
N ASP A 508 -20.32 -14.69 17.29
CA ASP A 508 -21.59 -15.15 17.87
C ASP A 508 -22.49 -13.98 18.34
N LYS A 509 -21.91 -12.78 18.54
CA LYS A 509 -22.62 -11.56 18.94
C LYS A 509 -23.31 -10.84 17.78
N ASN A 510 -24.15 -9.85 18.07
CA ASN A 510 -24.63 -8.92 17.04
C ASN A 510 -23.55 -7.87 16.75
N LEU A 511 -23.13 -7.76 15.50
CA LEU A 511 -21.95 -6.97 15.13
C LEU A 511 -22.33 -5.70 14.37
N PHE A 512 -21.75 -4.59 14.81
CA PHE A 512 -21.92 -3.28 14.21
C PHE A 512 -20.58 -2.60 14.00
N CYS A 513 -20.51 -1.71 13.01
CA CYS A 513 -19.35 -0.85 12.82
C CYS A 513 -19.81 0.59 12.52
N LEU A 514 -19.28 1.56 13.26
CA LEU A 514 -19.58 2.97 13.10
C LEU A 514 -18.50 3.65 12.26
N ILE A 515 -18.91 4.34 11.19
CA ILE A 515 -18.03 5.01 10.24
C ILE A 515 -18.43 6.45 9.98
N SER A 516 -17.48 7.27 9.58
CA SER A 516 -17.71 8.66 9.17
C SER A 516 -16.77 9.05 8.02
N PRO A 517 -16.90 10.27 7.46
CA PRO A 517 -15.93 10.83 6.53
C PRO A 517 -14.50 10.96 7.09
N CYS A 518 -14.24 10.70 8.37
CA CYS A 518 -12.88 10.57 8.89
C CYS A 518 -12.30 9.15 8.76
N SER A 519 -13.17 8.14 8.55
CA SER A 519 -12.77 6.75 8.32
C SER A 519 -12.06 6.63 6.98
N PHE A 520 -10.75 6.36 6.98
CA PHE A 520 -9.91 6.36 5.77
C PHE A 520 -8.87 5.24 5.78
N SER A 521 -8.36 4.81 4.61
CA SER A 521 -7.31 3.80 4.49
C SER A 521 -7.73 2.48 5.18
N CYS A 522 -6.96 1.91 6.12
CA CYS A 522 -7.40 0.77 6.93
C CYS A 522 -8.73 1.02 7.67
N GLY A 523 -9.00 2.27 8.06
CA GLY A 523 -10.26 2.70 8.66
C GLY A 523 -11.44 2.72 7.68
N ASN A 524 -11.17 2.66 6.37
CA ASN A 524 -12.16 2.43 5.32
C ASN A 524 -12.24 0.96 4.90
N MET A 525 -11.09 0.31 4.79
CA MET A 525 -10.96 -1.09 4.38
C MET A 525 -11.65 -2.05 5.35
N VAL A 526 -11.46 -1.89 6.67
CA VAL A 526 -12.11 -2.76 7.66
C VAL A 526 -13.64 -2.68 7.52
N PRO A 527 -14.29 -1.51 7.54
CA PRO A 527 -15.72 -1.41 7.26
C PRO A 527 -16.16 -2.01 5.92
N ALA A 528 -15.35 -1.88 4.87
CA ALA A 528 -15.68 -2.43 3.55
C ALA A 528 -15.78 -3.97 3.61
N MET A 529 -14.79 -4.61 4.24
CA MET A 529 -14.76 -6.06 4.43
C MET A 529 -15.85 -6.55 5.38
N LEU A 530 -16.07 -5.83 6.49
CA LEU A 530 -17.18 -6.11 7.42
C LEU A 530 -18.53 -6.03 6.70
N LYS A 531 -18.74 -5.03 5.85
CA LYS A 531 -19.95 -4.90 5.03
C LYS A 531 -20.09 -6.03 4.02
N ALA A 532 -19.00 -6.37 3.32
CA ALA A 532 -19.01 -7.42 2.31
C ALA A 532 -19.30 -8.82 2.88
N SER A 533 -19.00 -9.04 4.16
CA SER A 533 -19.27 -10.30 4.88
C SER A 533 -20.76 -10.61 5.08
N ASP A 534 -21.64 -9.63 4.90
CA ASP A 534 -23.08 -9.69 5.24
C ASP A 534 -23.37 -10.01 6.73
N ARG A 535 -22.34 -10.01 7.60
CA ARG A 535 -22.46 -10.34 9.03
C ARG A 535 -22.54 -9.12 9.95
N VAL A 536 -22.06 -7.98 9.49
CA VAL A 536 -21.92 -6.75 10.29
C VAL A 536 -22.76 -5.62 9.72
N THR A 537 -23.46 -4.92 10.61
CA THR A 537 -24.25 -3.75 10.24
C THR A 537 -23.42 -2.47 10.32
N ILE A 538 -23.27 -1.75 9.21
CA ILE A 538 -22.55 -0.48 9.14
C ILE A 538 -23.49 0.67 9.51
N LEU A 539 -23.04 1.54 10.40
CA LEU A 539 -23.75 2.72 10.90
C LEU A 539 -22.95 3.98 10.58
N GLY A 540 -23.62 5.12 10.39
CA GLY A 540 -22.94 6.42 10.36
C GLY A 540 -23.10 7.19 9.06
N VAL A 541 -21.98 7.60 8.46
CA VAL A 541 -21.93 8.35 7.19
C VAL A 541 -20.81 7.74 6.33
N THR A 542 -20.95 7.82 5.01
CA THR A 542 -19.98 7.28 4.05
C THR A 542 -18.54 7.62 4.45
N SER A 543 -17.68 6.61 4.48
CA SER A 543 -16.25 6.77 4.77
C SER A 543 -15.54 7.56 3.66
N SER A 544 -14.35 8.09 3.95
CA SER A 544 -13.57 8.86 2.96
C SER A 544 -12.81 8.01 1.95
N GLY A 545 -12.93 6.68 2.03
CA GLY A 545 -12.31 5.81 1.05
C GLY A 545 -10.83 5.55 1.28
N GLY A 546 -10.06 5.48 0.20
CA GLY A 546 -8.68 5.00 0.20
C GLY A 546 -8.61 3.48 0.13
N SER A 547 -8.21 2.96 -1.03
CA SER A 547 -8.08 1.53 -1.28
C SER A 547 -6.65 1.09 -1.62
N SER A 548 -5.75 1.98 -2.02
CA SER A 548 -4.40 1.58 -2.38
C SER A 548 -3.49 1.37 -1.17
N CYS A 549 -2.56 0.43 -1.28
CA CYS A 549 -1.36 0.48 -0.44
C CYS A 549 -0.53 1.73 -0.81
N VAL A 550 0.01 2.39 0.20
CA VAL A 550 0.88 3.56 0.00
C VAL A 550 2.22 3.09 -0.55
N GLN A 551 2.61 3.57 -1.73
CA GLN A 551 3.94 3.32 -2.28
C GLN A 551 4.84 4.55 -2.07
N PRO A 552 5.90 4.43 -1.27
CA PRO A 552 6.98 5.40 -1.25
C PRO A 552 7.66 5.46 -2.61
N SER A 553 8.00 6.65 -3.08
CA SER A 553 8.71 6.85 -4.34
C SER A 553 9.59 8.08 -4.29
N SER A 554 10.40 8.25 -5.33
CA SER A 554 11.28 9.40 -5.48
C SER A 554 11.33 9.85 -6.93
N ALA A 555 11.61 11.13 -7.17
CA ALA A 555 12.04 11.60 -8.48
C ALA A 555 13.55 11.43 -8.62
N ALA A 556 14.07 11.41 -9.85
CA ALA A 556 15.49 11.20 -10.12
C ALA A 556 16.42 12.22 -9.43
N ASP A 557 15.93 13.42 -9.12
CA ASP A 557 16.66 14.44 -8.37
C ASP A 557 16.73 14.19 -6.86
N GLY A 558 16.10 13.12 -6.37
CA GLY A 558 16.06 12.74 -4.96
C GLY A 558 14.90 13.37 -4.18
N THR A 559 13.94 14.02 -4.83
CA THR A 559 12.69 14.45 -4.19
C THR A 559 11.87 13.23 -3.79
N ILE A 560 11.36 13.17 -2.56
CA ILE A 560 10.60 12.03 -2.04
C ILE A 560 9.12 12.37 -2.04
N PHE A 561 8.30 11.47 -2.56
CA PHE A 561 6.86 11.55 -2.53
C PHE A 561 6.27 10.16 -2.28
N ARG A 562 4.96 10.08 -2.07
CA ARG A 562 4.25 8.81 -2.05
C ARG A 562 3.04 8.89 -2.96
N MET A 563 2.58 7.73 -3.40
CA MET A 563 1.42 7.60 -4.28
C MET A 563 0.55 6.42 -3.90
N SER A 564 -0.69 6.47 -4.35
CA SER A 564 -1.60 5.32 -4.38
C SER A 564 -1.05 4.25 -5.33
N SER A 565 -0.55 3.15 -4.75
CA SER A 565 0.09 2.10 -5.53
C SER A 565 -0.91 1.28 -6.36
N LYS A 566 -0.36 0.49 -7.27
CA LYS A 566 -1.06 -0.55 -8.03
C LYS A 566 -1.60 -1.69 -7.17
N TYR A 567 -1.21 -1.82 -5.91
CA TYR A 567 -1.83 -2.79 -5.01
C TYR A 567 -3.11 -2.18 -4.43
N VAL A 568 -4.20 -2.30 -5.18
CA VAL A 568 -5.50 -1.71 -4.87
C VAL A 568 -6.34 -2.72 -4.10
N MET A 569 -6.64 -2.44 -2.84
CA MET A 569 -7.53 -3.24 -2.01
C MET A 569 -8.95 -3.21 -2.59
N SER A 570 -9.66 -4.31 -2.41
CA SER A 570 -11.00 -4.52 -2.94
C SER A 570 -11.79 -5.36 -1.95
N VAL A 571 -13.05 -5.64 -2.30
CA VAL A 571 -13.83 -6.72 -1.68
C VAL A 571 -14.22 -7.73 -2.75
N ASN A 572 -14.02 -9.02 -2.48
CA ASN A 572 -14.46 -10.10 -3.35
C ASN A 572 -15.84 -10.60 -2.90
N LYS A 573 -16.85 -10.40 -3.74
CA LYS A 573 -18.21 -10.91 -3.51
C LYS A 573 -18.67 -11.66 -4.75
N ASN A 574 -19.00 -12.94 -4.58
CA ASN A 574 -19.45 -13.84 -5.64
C ASN A 574 -18.45 -13.92 -6.82
N GLY A 575 -17.13 -13.93 -6.52
CA GLY A 575 -16.07 -14.03 -7.52
C GLY A 575 -15.77 -12.73 -8.27
N SER A 576 -16.42 -11.63 -7.90
CA SER A 576 -16.19 -10.30 -8.46
C SER A 576 -15.52 -9.40 -7.44
N TYR A 577 -14.54 -8.60 -7.89
CA TYR A 577 -13.79 -7.66 -7.07
C TYR A 577 -14.38 -6.27 -7.24
N TYR A 578 -14.69 -5.61 -6.12
CA TYR A 578 -15.25 -4.27 -6.09
C TYR A 578 -14.27 -3.31 -5.43
N ASP A 579 -14.07 -2.15 -6.07
CA ASP A 579 -13.28 -1.06 -5.51
C ASP A 579 -13.92 -0.50 -4.24
N ILE A 580 -13.07 -0.05 -3.33
CA ILE A 580 -13.46 0.57 -2.06
C ILE A 580 -12.88 1.99 -1.89
N ASP A 581 -12.22 2.55 -2.92
CA ASP A 581 -11.57 3.86 -2.86
C ASP A 581 -12.56 5.00 -2.66
N ARG A 582 -13.81 4.81 -3.08
CA ARG A 582 -14.87 5.82 -2.95
C ARG A 582 -15.53 5.88 -1.57
N GLY A 583 -15.12 5.00 -0.66
CA GLY A 583 -15.75 4.87 0.64
C GLY A 583 -16.87 3.83 0.67
N VAL A 584 -17.33 3.58 1.89
CA VAL A 584 -18.32 2.57 2.24
C VAL A 584 -19.54 3.29 2.76
N ASP A 585 -20.68 3.14 2.09
CA ASP A 585 -21.94 3.67 2.61
C ASP A 585 -22.42 2.88 3.83
N PRO A 586 -23.06 3.54 4.81
CA PRO A 586 -23.67 2.84 5.93
C PRO A 586 -24.95 2.10 5.51
N HIS A 587 -25.35 1.09 6.28
CA HIS A 587 -26.71 0.53 6.21
C HIS A 587 -27.73 1.47 6.85
N TYR A 588 -27.34 2.13 7.94
CA TYR A 588 -28.16 3.11 8.64
C TYR A 588 -27.41 4.44 8.80
N TYR A 589 -27.98 5.50 8.24
CA TYR A 589 -27.39 6.83 8.29
C TYR A 589 -27.58 7.49 9.66
N ILE A 590 -26.49 8.04 10.21
CA ILE A 590 -26.50 8.90 11.41
C ILE A 590 -26.03 10.27 10.99
N ASN A 591 -26.96 11.20 10.84
CA ASN A 591 -26.67 12.52 10.26
C ASN A 591 -26.13 13.54 11.28
N ASN A 592 -26.34 13.32 12.59
CA ASN A 592 -25.80 14.19 13.64
C ASN A 592 -24.52 13.58 14.24
N PRO A 593 -23.34 14.23 14.08
CA PRO A 593 -22.08 13.78 14.69
C PRO A 593 -22.12 13.57 16.19
N GLU A 594 -22.96 14.30 16.94
CA GLU A 594 -23.05 14.14 18.40
C GLU A 594 -23.56 12.75 18.80
N ASN A 595 -24.39 12.13 17.96
CA ASN A 595 -24.95 10.80 18.18
C ASN A 595 -23.92 9.67 18.00
N PHE A 596 -22.72 9.99 17.50
CA PHE A 596 -21.64 9.01 17.33
C PHE A 596 -20.93 8.65 18.64
N TYR A 597 -21.08 9.50 19.66
CA TYR A 597 -20.23 9.42 20.85
C TYR A 597 -21.01 9.16 22.14
N ASN A 598 -22.34 9.09 22.09
CA ASN A 598 -23.18 8.73 23.22
C ASN A 598 -23.47 7.22 23.22
N THR A 599 -22.95 6.49 24.21
CA THR A 599 -23.04 5.02 24.29
C THR A 599 -24.48 4.52 24.35
N ASP A 600 -25.35 5.15 25.14
CA ASP A 600 -26.72 4.69 25.29
C ASP A 600 -27.57 4.98 24.05
N THR A 601 -27.33 6.11 23.38
CA THR A 601 -27.95 6.42 22.09
C THR A 601 -27.60 5.37 21.03
N ILE A 602 -26.34 4.93 21.00
CA ILE A 602 -25.89 3.86 20.11
C ILE A 602 -26.51 2.52 20.51
N SER A 603 -26.55 2.20 21.80
CA SER A 603 -27.17 0.97 22.31
C SER A 603 -28.66 0.91 21.95
N GLU A 604 -29.40 1.99 22.15
CA GLU A 604 -30.82 2.10 21.76
C GLU A 604 -31.00 1.86 20.26
N LEU A 605 -30.19 2.50 19.41
CA LEU A 605 -30.22 2.30 17.97
C LEU A 605 -30.00 0.83 17.60
N VAL A 606 -28.94 0.21 18.13
CA VAL A 606 -28.57 -1.18 17.86
C VAL A 606 -29.67 -2.16 18.32
N ASN A 607 -30.20 -1.96 19.53
CA ASN A 607 -31.28 -2.78 20.07
C ASN A 607 -32.57 -2.67 19.23
N ASN A 608 -32.87 -1.46 18.72
CA ASN A 608 -34.02 -1.25 17.83
C ASN A 608 -33.81 -1.90 16.44
N ILE A 609 -32.58 -1.94 15.92
CA ILE A 609 -32.26 -2.67 14.69
C ILE A 609 -32.46 -4.18 14.91
N ASN A 610 -31.91 -4.74 15.98
CA ASN A 610 -31.99 -6.18 16.27
C ASN A 610 -33.42 -6.66 16.56
N SER A 611 -34.25 -5.82 17.19
CA SER A 611 -35.65 -6.13 17.45
C SER A 611 -36.58 -5.89 16.25
N GLY A 612 -36.06 -5.34 15.15
CA GLY A 612 -36.84 -5.03 13.95
C GLY A 612 -37.85 -3.89 14.12
N THR A 613 -37.70 -3.08 15.17
CA THR A 613 -38.62 -1.97 15.51
C THR A 613 -38.28 -0.68 14.76
N LEU A 614 -37.04 -0.56 14.25
CA LEU A 614 -36.68 0.44 13.25
C LEU A 614 -37.27 0.04 11.90
N GLY A 615 -38.38 0.69 11.52
CA GLY A 615 -38.97 0.52 10.20
C GLY A 615 -37.92 0.78 9.12
N VAL A 616 -37.71 -0.22 8.25
CA VAL A 616 -36.78 -0.11 7.12
C VAL A 616 -37.29 1.02 6.22
N SER A 617 -36.69 2.20 6.34
CA SER A 617 -36.77 3.23 5.31
C SER A 617 -36.01 2.68 4.09
N THR A 618 -36.72 1.99 3.22
CA THR A 618 -36.24 1.66 1.87
C THR A 618 -36.17 2.96 1.05
N SER A 619 -35.18 3.81 1.32
CA SER A 619 -34.86 4.90 0.41
C SER A 619 -34.14 4.28 -0.79
N SER A 620 -34.89 4.15 -1.89
CA SER A 620 -34.35 3.98 -3.23
C SER A 620 -33.27 5.04 -3.53
N ASN A 621 -32.11 4.59 -4.00
CA ASN A 621 -30.98 5.38 -4.51
C ASN A 621 -31.38 6.63 -5.33
N PRO A 622 -30.60 7.73 -5.27
CA PRO A 622 -30.23 8.49 -6.45
C PRO A 622 -29.16 7.75 -7.29
#